data_AF-A0A323VX46-F1
#
_entry.id   AF-A0A323VX46-F1
#
_cell.length_a   1.000
_cell.length_b   1.000
_cell.length_c   1.000
_cell.angle_alpha   90.00
_cell.angle_beta   90.00
_cell.angle_gamma   90.00
#
_symmetry.space_group_name_H-M   'P 1'
#
loop_
_entity.id
_entity.type
_entity.pdbx_description
1 polymer ?
#
loop_
_entity_poly.entity_id
_entity_poly.type
_entity_poly.pdbx_seq_one_letter_code
_entity_poly.pdbx_strand_id
1 'polypeptide(L)' 'AWLAPGGALLIETSGRQAAGTLAAVTRAGLAGRVVVDEELAGTVVVAVRA' A
#
# COMPACT_ATOMS: atom_id res chain seq x y z
N ALA A 1 3.08 -18.99 -1.51
CA ALA A 1 2.77 -17.55 -1.69
C ALA A 1 4.09 -16.78 -1.61
N TRP A 2 4.27 -15.70 -2.38
CA TRP A 2 5.53 -14.94 -2.43
C TRP A 2 5.75 -14.04 -1.19
N LEU A 3 4.66 -13.61 -0.55
CA LEU A 3 4.68 -12.86 0.70
C LEU A 3 4.38 -13.82 1.87
N ALA A 4 5.24 -13.84 2.88
CA ALA A 4 5.04 -14.64 4.10
C ALA A 4 3.86 -14.10 4.94
N PRO A 5 3.24 -14.92 5.82
CA PRO A 5 2.30 -14.40 6.83
C PRO A 5 2.95 -13.28 7.64
N GLY A 6 2.22 -12.19 7.88
CA GLY A 6 2.74 -10.97 8.52
C GLY A 6 3.65 -10.11 7.63
N GLY A 7 3.96 -10.54 6.41
CA GLY A 7 4.79 -9.77 5.47
C GLY A 7 4.10 -8.50 4.97
N ALA A 8 4.90 -7.48 4.67
CA ALA A 8 4.42 -6.18 4.18
C ALA A 8 4.92 -5.86 2.76
N LEU A 9 4.05 -5.21 1.98
CA LEU A 9 4.35 -4.60 0.68
C LEU A 9 4.16 -3.09 0.81
N LEU A 10 5.17 -2.31 0.42
CA LEU A 10 5.13 -0.86 0.39
C LEU A 10 5.26 -0.40 -1.07
N ILE A 11 4.33 0.43 -1.52
CA ILE A 11 4.34 1.02 -2.86
C ILE A 11 4.25 2.53 -2.72
N GLU A 12 5.35 3.22 -3.03
CA GLU A 12 5.31 4.67 -3.23
C GLU A 12 4.54 4.98 -4.52
N THR A 13 3.67 5.98 -4.46
CA THR A 13 2.78 6.34 -5.55
C THR A 13 2.38 7.80 -5.44
N SER A 14 1.82 8.40 -6.48
CA SER A 14 1.25 9.76 -6.35
C SER A 14 -0.06 9.73 -5.58
N GLY A 15 -0.44 10.86 -4.95
CA GLY A 15 -1.75 10.99 -4.29
C GLY A 15 -2.93 10.65 -5.22
N ARG A 16 -2.84 10.99 -6.51
CA ARG A 16 -3.84 10.64 -7.53
C ARG A 16 -3.96 9.13 -7.78
N GLN A 17 -2.89 8.38 -7.58
CA GLN A 17 -2.84 6.93 -7.79
C GLN A 17 -3.13 6.14 -6.52
N ALA A 18 -2.98 6.75 -5.34
CA ALA A 18 -3.10 6.09 -4.03
C ALA A 18 -4.39 5.26 -3.88
N ALA A 19 -5.54 5.81 -4.27
CA ALA A 19 -6.82 5.09 -4.20
C ALA A 19 -6.84 3.84 -5.10
N GLY A 20 -6.28 3.94 -6.32
CA GLY A 20 -6.18 2.82 -7.25
C GLY A 20 -5.21 1.75 -6.75
N THR A 21 -4.07 2.17 -6.22
CA THR A 21 -3.05 1.29 -5.62
C THR A 21 -3.61 0.55 -4.40
N LEU A 22 -4.34 1.26 -3.53
CA LEU A 22 -5.03 0.66 -2.38
C LEU A 22 -6.06 -0.40 -2.83
N ALA A 23 -6.90 -0.06 -3.80
CA ALA A 23 -7.88 -1.00 -4.33
C ALA A 23 -7.23 -2.24 -4.97
N ALA A 24 -6.07 -2.08 -5.61
CA ALA A 24 -5.31 -3.19 -6.18
C ALA A 24 -4.81 -4.16 -5.11
N VAL A 25 -4.18 -3.66 -4.04
CA VAL A 25 -3.67 -4.53 -2.96
C VAL A 25 -4.81 -5.20 -2.18
N THR A 26 -5.93 -4.51 -1.96
CA THR A 26 -7.11 -5.10 -1.30
C THR A 26 -7.74 -6.20 -2.13
N ARG A 27 -7.87 -6.01 -3.45
CA ARG A 27 -8.36 -7.06 -4.37
C ARG A 27 -7.43 -8.27 -4.42
N ALA A 28 -6.13 -8.05 -4.22
CA ALA A 28 -5.14 -9.11 -4.10
C ALA A 28 -5.15 -9.83 -2.73
N GLY A 29 -6.06 -9.46 -1.82
CA GLY A 29 -6.23 -10.09 -0.51
C GLY A 29 -5.31 -9.56 0.60
N LEU A 30 -4.69 -8.39 0.40
CA LEU A 30 -3.87 -7.74 1.43
C LEU A 30 -4.67 -6.66 2.18
N ALA A 31 -4.40 -6.50 3.47
CA ALA A 31 -4.96 -5.39 4.26
C ALA A 31 -4.13 -4.13 4.02
N GLY A 32 -4.69 -3.16 3.28
CA GLY A 32 -3.99 -1.96 2.84
C GLY A 32 -4.40 -0.67 3.57
N ARG A 33 -3.48 0.29 3.64
CA ARG A 33 -3.73 1.68 4.08
C ARG A 33 -2.83 2.67 3.33
N VAL A 34 -3.28 3.91 3.18
CA VAL A 34 -2.47 5.00 2.61
C VAL A 34 -1.75 5.74 3.74
N VAL A 35 -0.49 6.09 3.51
CA VAL A 35 0.34 6.96 4.35
C VAL A 35 0.78 8.13 3.50
N VAL A 36 0.68 9.34 4.03
CA VAL A 36 1.12 10.57 3.37
C VAL A 36 2.16 11.24 4.26
N ASP A 37 3.21 11.75 3.63
CA ASP A 37 4.23 12.58 4.27
C ASP A 37 4.30 13.91 3.52
N GLU A 38 3.87 14.98 4.18
CA GLU A 38 3.81 16.32 3.59
C GLU A 38 5.19 16.97 3.46
N GLU A 39 6.15 16.62 4.34
CA GLU A 39 7.51 17.16 4.28
C GLU A 39 8.25 16.62 3.06
N LEU A 40 8.05 15.33 2.78
CA LEU A 40 8.64 14.65 1.63
C LEU A 40 7.76 14.72 0.37
N ALA A 41 6.56 15.29 0.47
CA ALA A 41 5.50 15.21 -0.56
C ALA A 41 5.27 13.76 -1.07
N GLY A 42 5.40 12.79 -0.16
CA GLY A 42 5.37 11.36 -0.45
C GLY A 42 3.99 10.75 -0.16
N THR A 43 3.59 9.76 -0.95
CA THR A 43 2.41 8.93 -0.66
C THR A 43 2.75 7.46 -0.84
N VAL A 44 2.50 6.65 0.19
CA VAL A 44 2.82 5.21 0.20
C VAL A 44 1.57 4.42 0.55
N VAL A 45 1.28 3.37 -0.22
CA VAL A 45 0.34 2.33 0.19
C VAL A 45 1.11 1.25 0.93
N VAL A 46 0.74 1.01 2.19
CA VAL A 46 1.27 -0.08 3.01
C VAL A 46 0.22 -1.19 3.04
N ALA A 47 0.60 -2.40 2.64
CA ALA A 47 -0.28 -3.55 2.62
C ALA A 47 0.33 -4.75 3.34
N VAL A 48 -0.44 -5.42 4.20
CA VAL A 48 0.03 -6.58 4.98
C VAL A 48 -0.72 -7.85 4.62
N ARG A 49 0.00 -8.97 4.65
CA ARG A 49 -0.60 -10.32 4.57
C ARG A 49 -0.91 -10.79 5.98
N ALA A 50 -2.18 -11.10 6.25
CA ALA A 50 -2.59 -11.76 7.49
C ALA A 50 -1.94 -13.15 7.63
#